data_AF-A0AAU2GQ86-F1
#
_entry.id   AF-A0AAU2GQ86-F1
#
_cell.length_a   1.000
_cell.length_b   1.000
_cell.length_c   1.000
_cell.angle_alpha   90.00
_cell.angle_beta   90.00
_cell.angle_gamma   90.00
#
_symmetry.space_group_name_H-M   'P 1'
#
loop_
_entity.id
_entity.type
_entity.pdbx_description
1 polymer ?
#
loop_
_entity_poly.entity_id
_entity_poly.type
_entity_poly.pdbx_seq_one_letter_code
_entity_poly.pdbx_strand_id
1 'polypeptide(L)'
;MIELTEWEPLGISVDWAAIEGELGVPLPADYKELYEAFGGGVFSDSVYFLGRDEGVSFDFLTQWRVSLSVDQDSKLGSVSAAGPYAIYAPGRQGAG
;
A
#
# COMPACT_ATOMS: atom_id res chain seq x y z
N MET A 1 6.68 -16.38 -17.86
CA MET A 1 6.20 -17.76 -18.07
C MET A 1 5.89 -18.34 -16.69
N ILE A 2 4.62 -18.35 -16.29
CA ILE A 2 4.15 -18.74 -14.94
C ILE A 2 3.55 -20.17 -15.00
N GLU A 3 4.09 -21.02 -15.88
CA GLU A 3 3.48 -22.33 -16.22
C GLU A 3 3.75 -23.45 -15.22
N LEU A 4 4.18 -23.14 -13.99
CA LEU A 4 4.59 -24.17 -13.01
C LEU A 4 3.64 -24.32 -11.81
N THR A 5 2.60 -23.50 -11.67
CA THR A 5 1.81 -23.46 -10.43
C THR A 5 0.35 -23.89 -10.57
N GLU A 6 -0.15 -24.21 -11.78
CA GLU A 6 -1.60 -24.42 -12.06
C GLU A 6 -2.47 -23.34 -11.38
N TRP A 7 -1.90 -22.14 -11.28
CA TRP A 7 -2.43 -21.11 -10.42
C TRP A 7 -3.28 -20.16 -11.26
N GLU A 8 -4.56 -20.12 -10.92
CA GLU A 8 -5.51 -19.20 -11.51
C GLU A 8 -5.52 -17.88 -10.72
N PRO A 9 -5.43 -16.73 -11.41
CA PRO A 9 -5.58 -15.43 -10.77
C PRO A 9 -6.90 -15.35 -10.00
N LEU A 10 -6.88 -14.69 -8.84
CA LEU A 10 -8.10 -14.50 -8.05
C LEU A 10 -9.15 -13.64 -8.75
N GLY A 11 -8.74 -12.85 -9.76
CA GLY A 11 -9.63 -12.03 -10.57
C GLY A 11 -10.28 -10.92 -9.75
N ILE A 12 -9.55 -10.39 -8.77
CA ILE A 12 -10.05 -9.36 -7.86
C ILE A 12 -10.25 -8.08 -8.67
N SER A 13 -11.49 -7.58 -8.70
CA SER A 13 -11.80 -6.31 -9.35
C SER A 13 -11.70 -5.18 -8.34
N VAL A 14 -10.86 -4.19 -8.63
CA VAL A 14 -10.61 -3.05 -7.74
C VAL A 14 -10.95 -1.74 -8.44
N ASP A 15 -11.63 -0.86 -7.71
CA ASP A 15 -11.79 0.54 -8.12
C ASP A 15 -10.49 1.31 -7.84
N TRP A 16 -9.53 1.18 -8.77
CA TRP A 16 -8.26 1.89 -8.71
C TRP A 16 -8.42 3.40 -8.82
N ALA A 17 -9.43 3.88 -9.54
CA ALA A 17 -9.68 5.31 -9.70
C ALA A 17 -10.01 5.97 -8.36
N ALA A 18 -10.79 5.30 -7.50
CA ALA A 18 -11.05 5.77 -6.14
C ALA A 18 -9.76 5.80 -5.29
N ILE A 19 -8.90 4.79 -5.40
CA ILE A 19 -7.64 4.68 -4.63
C ILE A 19 -6.65 5.76 -5.06
N GLU A 20 -6.40 5.87 -6.36
CA GLU A 20 -5.49 6.86 -6.94
C GLU A 20 -6.03 8.29 -6.71
N GLY A 21 -7.36 8.46 -6.69
CA GLY A 21 -8.01 9.71 -6.31
C GLY A 21 -7.73 10.11 -4.86
N GLU A 22 -7.72 9.16 -3.92
CA GLU A 22 -7.38 9.43 -2.52
C GLU A 22 -5.87 9.69 -2.32
N LEU A 23 -5.03 8.92 -3.01
CA LEU A 23 -3.57 9.09 -2.97
C LEU A 23 -3.10 10.36 -3.72
N GLY A 24 -3.90 10.87 -4.65
CA GLY A 24 -3.51 11.99 -5.51
C GLY A 24 -2.38 11.67 -6.49
N VAL A 25 -1.99 10.40 -6.63
CA VAL A 25 -0.97 9.92 -7.58
C VAL A 25 -1.41 8.60 -8.22
N PRO A 26 -1.06 8.38 -9.49
CA PRO A 26 -1.29 7.09 -10.14
C PRO A 26 -0.35 6.03 -9.54
N LEU A 27 -0.88 4.83 -9.32
CA LEU A 27 -0.08 3.68 -8.92
C LEU A 27 0.54 2.99 -10.16
N PRO A 28 1.72 2.38 -10.04
CA PRO A 28 2.34 1.61 -11.12
C PRO A 28 1.39 0.53 -11.65
N ALA A 29 1.40 0.30 -12.96
CA ALA A 29 0.55 -0.73 -13.60
C ALA A 29 0.83 -2.13 -13.02
N ASP A 30 2.11 -2.49 -12.90
CA ASP A 30 2.56 -3.79 -12.40
C ASP A 30 2.13 -4.03 -10.94
N TYR A 31 2.00 -2.97 -10.13
CA TYR A 31 1.48 -3.08 -8.76
C TYR A 31 0.00 -3.50 -8.76
N LYS A 32 -0.80 -2.90 -9.66
CA LYS A 32 -2.23 -3.19 -9.80
C LYS A 32 -2.44 -4.59 -10.34
N GLU A 33 -1.68 -4.99 -11.35
CA GLU A 33 -1.72 -6.34 -11.91
C GLU A 33 -1.37 -7.39 -10.84
N LEU A 34 -0.31 -7.15 -10.06
CA LEU A 34 0.06 -8.05 -8.96
C LEU A 34 -1.06 -8.18 -7.92
N TYR A 35 -1.76 -7.08 -7.62
CA TYR A 35 -2.88 -7.10 -6.68
C TYR A 35 -4.10 -7.84 -7.21
N GLU A 36 -4.52 -7.58 -8.45
CA GLU A 36 -5.67 -8.26 -9.05
C GLU A 36 -5.44 -9.76 -9.21
N ALA A 37 -4.17 -10.14 -9.41
CA ALA A 37 -3.71 -11.50 -9.50
C ALA A 37 -3.75 -12.21 -8.13
N PHE A 38 -3.08 -11.65 -7.11
CA PHE A 38 -2.78 -12.35 -5.86
C PHE A 38 -3.52 -11.85 -4.61
N GLY A 39 -4.16 -10.69 -4.65
CA GLY A 39 -4.70 -10.02 -3.46
C GLY A 39 -3.61 -9.47 -2.54
N GLY A 40 -3.99 -9.09 -1.31
CA GLY A 40 -3.06 -8.68 -0.26
C GLY A 40 -2.61 -9.87 0.58
N GLY A 41 -1.40 -9.87 1.12
CA GLY A 41 -0.92 -11.01 1.91
C GLY A 41 0.58 -11.06 2.13
N VAL A 42 1.10 -12.25 2.41
CA VAL A 42 2.53 -12.48 2.65
C VAL A 42 3.09 -13.41 1.59
N PHE A 43 4.08 -12.94 0.85
CA PHE A 43 4.88 -13.74 -0.06
C PHE A 43 6.12 -14.27 0.65
N SER A 44 6.38 -15.57 0.52
CA SER A 44 7.57 -16.24 1.06
C SER A 44 7.84 -15.92 2.53
N ASP A 45 6.78 -15.81 3.35
CA ASP A 45 6.81 -15.50 4.80
C ASP A 45 7.57 -14.23 5.21
N SER A 46 7.93 -13.35 4.27
CA SER A 46 8.85 -12.24 4.52
C SER A 46 8.47 -10.95 3.80
N VAL A 47 7.72 -11.03 2.70
CA VAL A 47 7.29 -9.86 1.93
C VAL A 47 5.80 -9.64 2.17
N TYR A 48 5.47 -8.57 2.88
CA TYR A 48 4.10 -8.18 3.17
C TYR A 48 3.60 -7.26 2.07
N PHE A 49 2.62 -7.73 1.31
CA PHE A 49 1.99 -6.97 0.24
C PHE A 49 0.66 -6.41 0.73
N LEU A 50 0.62 -5.09 0.88
CA LEU A 50 -0.55 -4.39 1.40
C LEU A 50 -1.58 -4.23 0.29
N GLY A 51 -2.73 -4.88 0.49
CA GLY A 51 -3.86 -4.88 -0.40
C GLY A 51 -4.96 -3.89 -0.06
N ARG A 52 -6.08 -3.97 -0.78
CA ARG A 52 -7.35 -3.37 -0.37
C ARG A 52 -8.32 -4.46 0.06
N ASP A 53 -8.45 -4.60 1.37
CA ASP A 53 -9.53 -5.33 2.05
C ASP A 53 -9.49 -6.87 2.03
N GLU A 54 -8.60 -7.48 2.82
CA GLU A 54 -8.76 -8.88 3.30
C GLU A 54 -8.45 -9.03 4.80
N GLY A 55 -8.83 -8.02 5.58
CA GLY A 55 -8.61 -7.96 7.03
C GLY A 55 -7.64 -6.87 7.46
N VAL A 56 -7.84 -6.39 8.69
CA VAL A 56 -7.24 -5.19 9.30
C VAL A 56 -5.70 -5.11 9.16
N SER A 57 -5.04 -6.23 8.91
CA SER A 57 -3.57 -6.35 8.86
C SER A 57 -2.93 -5.99 7.52
N PHE A 58 -3.66 -6.03 6.40
CA PHE A 58 -3.08 -5.83 5.05
C PHE A 58 -3.72 -4.69 4.26
N ASP A 59 -4.62 -3.89 4.85
CA ASP A 59 -5.23 -2.76 4.17
C ASP A 59 -4.24 -1.58 4.02
N PHE A 60 -3.79 -1.34 2.79
CA PHE A 60 -2.88 -0.28 2.40
C PHE A 60 -3.39 1.12 2.77
N LEU A 61 -4.67 1.42 2.50
CA LEU A 61 -5.21 2.76 2.76
C LEU A 61 -5.34 2.99 4.27
N THR A 62 -5.78 1.98 5.02
CA THR A 62 -5.84 2.07 6.48
C THR A 62 -4.45 2.25 7.10
N GLN A 63 -3.45 1.47 6.67
CA GLN A 63 -2.07 1.61 7.14
C GLN A 63 -1.46 2.97 6.78
N TRP A 64 -1.70 3.47 5.57
CA TRP A 64 -1.25 4.79 5.14
C TRP A 64 -1.87 5.91 5.98
N ARG A 65 -3.18 5.90 6.24
CA ARG A 65 -3.87 6.88 7.09
C ARG A 65 -3.35 6.87 8.54
N VAL A 66 -3.11 5.68 9.11
CA VAL A 66 -2.51 5.56 10.46
C VAL A 66 -1.11 6.15 10.47
N SER A 67 -0.28 5.81 9.49
CA SER A 67 1.10 6.31 9.38
C SER A 67 1.14 7.84 9.24
N LEU A 68 0.25 8.42 8.43
CA LEU A 68 0.08 9.87 8.31
C LEU A 68 -0.34 10.51 9.63
N SER A 69 -1.27 9.90 10.36
CA SER A 69 -1.77 10.44 11.63
C SER A 69 -0.67 10.45 12.69
N VAL A 70 0.17 9.41 12.73
CA VAL A 70 1.31 9.31 13.65
C VAL A 70 2.41 10.32 13.29
N ASP A 71 2.73 10.52 12.00
CA ASP A 71 3.71 11.53 11.57
C ASP A 71 3.26 12.96 11.90
N GLN A 72 1.95 13.23 11.88
CA GLN A 72 1.38 14.54 12.21
C GLN A 72 1.21 14.77 13.71
N ASP A 73 1.19 13.72 14.54
CA ASP A 73 1.07 13.86 15.99
C ASP A 73 2.41 14.31 16.60
N SER A 74 2.48 15.61 16.91
CA SER A 74 3.66 16.28 17.48
C SER A 74 4.03 15.81 18.90
N LYS A 75 3.27 14.90 19.52
CA LYS A 75 3.47 14.49 20.92
C LYS A 75 4.50 13.37 21.14
N LEU A 76 4.93 12.64 20.10
CA LEU A 76 5.77 11.44 20.26
C LEU A 76 7.29 11.68 20.23
N GLY A 77 7.75 12.94 20.19
CA GLY A 77 9.17 13.26 20.09
C GLY A 77 9.72 13.13 18.66
N SER A 78 10.89 13.71 18.40
CA SER A 78 11.41 14.03 17.06
C SER A 78 11.83 12.83 16.18
N VAL A 79 11.46 11.61 16.55
CA VAL A 79 11.81 10.40 15.79
C VAL A 79 10.56 9.95 15.03
N SER A 80 10.47 10.35 13.76
CA SER A 80 9.47 9.77 12.85
C SER A 80 9.78 8.28 12.70
N ALA A 81 8.78 7.42 12.94
CA ALA A 81 8.90 5.98 12.72
C ALA A 81 9.24 5.62 11.26
N ALA A 82 9.07 6.57 10.33
CA ALA A 82 9.38 6.43 8.91
C ALA A 82 10.80 6.88 8.53
N GLY A 83 11.57 7.46 9.48
CA GLY A 83 12.92 7.94 9.23
C GLY A 83 13.82 6.86 8.63
N PRO A 84 14.56 7.16 7.54
CA PRO A 84 14.89 8.48 7.01
C PRO A 84 13.89 9.07 5.99
N TYR A 85 12.79 8.38 5.67
CA TYR A 85 11.84 8.79 4.63
C TYR A 85 10.58 9.42 5.24
N ALA A 86 10.05 10.47 4.59
CA ALA A 86 8.78 11.04 4.99
C ALA A 86 7.61 10.18 4.50
N ILE A 87 6.54 10.10 5.29
CA ILE A 87 5.29 9.53 4.79
C ILE A 87 4.73 10.47 3.72
N TYR A 88 4.44 9.92 2.54
CA TYR A 88 3.86 10.67 1.43
C TYR A 88 2.46 11.18 1.81
N ALA A 89 2.21 12.47 1.54
CA ALA A 89 0.92 13.11 1.67
C ALA A 89 0.63 13.97 0.42
N PRO A 90 -0.57 13.87 -0.18
CA PRO A 90 -0.97 14.73 -1.29
C PRO A 90 -0.77 16.21 -0.94
N GLY A 91 -0.09 16.96 -1.81
CA GLY A 91 0.16 18.39 -1.61
C GLY A 91 1.28 18.74 -0.63
N ARG A 92 1.93 17.76 0.03
CA ARG A 92 3.16 17.98 0.80
C ARG A 92 4.34 17.70 -0.12
N GLN A 93 5.18 18.70 -0.37
CA GLN A 93 6.41 18.52 -1.15
C GLN A 93 7.29 17.50 -0.39
N GLY A 94 7.58 16.36 -1.02
CA GLY A 94 8.54 15.40 -0.46
C GLY A 94 9.87 16.09 -0.21
N ALA A 95 10.49 15.83 0.95
CA ALA A 95 11.83 16.31 1.23
C ALA A 95 12.78 15.75 0.17
N GLY A 96 13.33 16.64 -0.67
CA GLY A 96 14.36 16.32 -1.66
C GLY A 96 15.74 16.19 -1.02
#